data_AF-A0A925ZXI4-F1
#
_entry.id   AF-A0A925ZXI4-F1
#
_cell.length_a   1.000
_cell.length_b   1.000
_cell.length_c   1.000
_cell.angle_alpha   90.00
_cell.angle_beta   90.00
_cell.angle_gamma   90.00
#
_symmetry.space_group_name_H-M   'P 1'
#
loop_
_entity.id
_entity.type
_entity.pdbx_description
1 polymer ?
#
loop_
_entity_poly.entity_id
_entity_poly.type
_entity_poly.pdbx_seq_one_letter_code
_entity_poly.pdbx_strand_id
1 'polypeptide(L)'
;MDSEFYNVALDRLRYSLVWEDSRTLYRALAIRPTDQVLVVSSAGCNALNTLLANPRHVTAIDLNPVQNQLLLLKRHVIRCHPPGVLRGLLGLAGPQAVTLAWQALAPTLPDPERRYWAAFFGSHPAGILTAGRLESYVTGFLPTLAPPIQRQVRRLLQFDTVAVQYAYFVQVLEATSFREQFVAYFDAANLSKGRDPRLFRYATESGGPAFYERLRETLRTELVRTNFFFRFFFFGPEVLPETLLPPCYQRQHHERLRQQL
;
A
#
# COMPACT_ATOMS: atom_id res chain seq x y z
N MET A 1 31.64 -5.74 1.24
CA MET A 1 31.06 -4.49 0.71
C MET A 1 30.27 -3.90 1.84
N ASP A 2 30.81 -2.85 2.43
CA ASP A 2 30.18 -2.17 3.53
C ASP A 2 29.01 -1.30 2.98
N SER A 3 27.82 -1.89 2.75
CA SER A 3 26.55 -1.15 2.52
C SER A 3 25.79 -0.83 3.81
N GLU A 4 25.31 0.41 4.00
CA GLU A 4 24.48 0.92 5.13
C GLU A 4 23.31 0.03 5.65
N PHE A 5 23.00 -1.08 4.97
CA PHE A 5 21.92 -2.03 5.21
C PHE A 5 22.26 -3.26 6.11
N TYR A 6 23.47 -3.47 6.63
CA TYR A 6 23.79 -4.69 7.42
C TYR A 6 22.93 -4.90 8.67
N ASN A 7 22.35 -3.82 9.19
CA ASN A 7 21.54 -3.87 10.42
C ASN A 7 20.03 -3.84 10.14
N VAL A 8 19.60 -3.95 8.88
CA VAL A 8 18.18 -3.96 8.53
C VAL A 8 17.70 -5.41 8.45
N ALA A 9 16.80 -5.82 9.35
CA ALA A 9 16.20 -7.15 9.29
C ALA A 9 15.44 -7.38 7.95
N LEU A 10 15.87 -8.37 7.16
CA LEU A 10 15.35 -8.69 5.82
C LEU A 10 14.44 -9.93 5.84
N ASP A 11 13.77 -10.16 6.96
CA ASP A 11 13.01 -11.37 7.31
C ASP A 11 11.49 -11.17 7.31
N ARG A 12 11.02 -9.97 6.97
CA ARG A 12 9.60 -9.59 7.00
C ARG A 12 9.21 -8.64 5.88
N LEU A 13 7.90 -8.57 5.63
CA LEU A 13 7.32 -7.57 4.73
C LEU A 13 7.53 -6.16 5.28
N ARG A 14 8.31 -5.37 4.55
CA ARG A 14 8.52 -3.94 4.87
C ARG A 14 7.41 -3.08 4.28
N TYR A 15 7.05 -3.40 3.03
CA TYR A 15 5.99 -2.77 2.27
C TYR A 15 5.10 -3.84 1.66
N SER A 16 3.81 -3.73 1.88
CA SER A 16 2.77 -4.58 1.29
C SER A 16 1.99 -3.86 0.17
N LEU A 17 2.17 -2.54 0.07
CA LEU A 17 1.79 -1.69 -1.06
C LEU A 17 2.94 -0.75 -1.41
N VAL A 18 2.98 -0.25 -2.65
CA VAL A 18 3.93 0.78 -3.07
C VAL A 18 3.29 2.16 -2.95
N TRP A 19 3.90 3.07 -2.18
CA TRP A 19 3.38 4.41 -1.90
C TRP A 19 3.70 5.45 -2.99
N GLU A 20 3.70 5.01 -4.25
CA GLU A 20 3.80 5.86 -5.44
C GLU A 20 2.60 5.62 -6.36
N ASP A 21 2.05 6.70 -6.91
CA ASP A 21 0.91 6.60 -7.83
C ASP A 21 1.34 6.00 -9.18
N SER A 22 0.63 4.96 -9.61
CA SER A 22 0.81 4.34 -10.94
C SER A 22 0.68 5.34 -12.09
N ARG A 23 -0.15 6.39 -11.97
CA ARG A 23 -0.31 7.47 -12.96
C ARG A 23 0.97 8.27 -13.10
N THR A 24 1.64 8.56 -11.98
CA THR A 24 2.95 9.23 -11.98
C THR A 24 3.99 8.33 -12.63
N LEU A 25 4.01 7.04 -12.30
CA LEU A 25 4.91 6.05 -12.94
C LEU A 25 4.72 6.01 -14.46
N TYR A 26 3.49 5.88 -14.95
CA TYR A 26 3.21 5.81 -16.39
C TYR A 26 3.59 7.10 -17.12
N ARG A 27 3.26 8.26 -16.55
CA ARG A 27 3.56 9.56 -17.15
C ARG A 27 5.07 9.84 -17.18
N ALA A 28 5.78 9.52 -16.10
CA ALA A 28 7.20 9.83 -15.99
C ALA A 28 8.06 8.93 -16.87
N LEU A 29 7.74 7.63 -16.93
CA LEU A 29 8.56 6.67 -17.66
C LEU A 29 8.17 6.55 -19.14
N ALA A 30 6.91 6.86 -19.50
CA ALA A 30 6.40 6.77 -20.88
C ALA A 30 6.80 5.46 -21.59
N ILE A 31 6.63 4.34 -20.88
CA ILE A 31 7.12 3.01 -21.24
C ILE A 31 6.64 2.58 -22.63
N ARG A 32 7.55 2.01 -23.43
CA ARG A 32 7.32 1.50 -24.78
C ARG A 32 7.57 -0.01 -24.88
N PRO A 33 7.00 -0.70 -25.89
CA PRO A 33 7.20 -2.15 -26.08
C PRO A 33 8.63 -2.62 -26.31
N THR A 34 9.55 -1.72 -26.61
CA THR A 34 10.98 -2.04 -26.76
C THR A 34 11.76 -1.96 -25.44
N ASP A 35 11.18 -1.36 -24.40
CA ASP A 35 11.90 -0.98 -23.19
C ASP A 35 12.13 -2.18 -22.27
N GLN A 36 13.27 -2.18 -21.60
CA GLN A 36 13.57 -3.08 -20.49
C GLN A 36 13.61 -2.24 -19.22
N VAL A 37 12.74 -2.56 -18.26
CA VAL A 37 12.53 -1.72 -17.08
C VAL A 37 13.07 -2.43 -15.84
N LEU A 38 14.03 -1.81 -15.16
CA LEU A 38 14.46 -2.23 -13.83
C LEU A 38 13.62 -1.51 -12.77
N VAL A 39 13.01 -2.26 -11.86
CA VAL A 39 12.21 -1.72 -10.76
C VAL A 39 12.65 -2.32 -9.43
N VAL A 40 12.58 -1.52 -8.37
CA VAL A 40 12.70 -2.07 -7.01
C VAL A 40 11.41 -2.85 -6.71
N SER A 41 11.52 -4.14 -6.34
CA SER A 41 10.35 -5.00 -6.16
C SER A 41 9.41 -4.40 -5.13
N SER A 42 9.91 -4.04 -3.94
CA SER A 42 9.11 -3.46 -2.86
C SER A 42 7.87 -4.34 -2.61
N ALA A 43 6.65 -3.84 -2.75
CA ALA A 43 5.44 -4.67 -2.65
C ALA A 43 5.02 -5.39 -3.96
N GLY A 44 5.72 -5.16 -5.06
CA GLY A 44 5.44 -5.71 -6.39
C GLY A 44 4.42 -4.94 -7.22
N CYS A 45 3.71 -3.95 -6.64
CA CYS A 45 2.65 -3.21 -7.35
C CYS A 45 3.19 -2.48 -8.60
N ASN A 46 4.33 -1.80 -8.47
CA ASN A 46 4.95 -1.08 -9.58
C ASN A 46 5.46 -2.03 -10.65
N ALA A 47 6.06 -3.17 -10.29
CA ALA A 47 6.46 -4.18 -11.28
C ALA A 47 5.28 -4.67 -12.12
N LEU A 48 4.15 -4.98 -11.48
CA LEU A 48 2.93 -5.39 -12.16
C LEU A 48 2.31 -4.23 -12.98
N ASN A 49 2.27 -3.01 -12.45
CA ASN A 49 1.80 -1.84 -13.22
C ASN A 49 2.69 -1.60 -14.45
N THR A 50 4.01 -1.67 -14.32
CA THR A 50 4.95 -1.56 -15.44
C THR A 50 4.64 -2.61 -16.51
N LEU A 51 4.33 -3.87 -16.16
CA LEU A 51 3.92 -4.89 -17.14
C LEU A 51 2.61 -4.53 -17.86
N LEU A 52 1.68 -3.84 -17.21
CA LEU A 52 0.48 -3.33 -17.88
C LEU A 52 0.80 -2.28 -18.95
N ALA A 53 1.94 -1.59 -18.88
CA ALA A 53 2.40 -0.73 -19.96
C ALA A 53 3.01 -1.49 -21.16
N ASN A 54 3.04 -2.84 -21.11
CA ASN A 54 3.56 -3.73 -22.16
C ASN A 54 5.01 -3.41 -22.60
N PRO A 55 5.98 -3.33 -21.68
CA PRO A 55 7.41 -3.27 -22.02
C PRO A 55 7.90 -4.59 -22.62
N ARG A 56 9.11 -4.59 -23.16
CA ARG A 56 9.78 -5.83 -23.59
C ARG A 56 10.08 -6.75 -22.40
N HIS A 57 10.49 -6.16 -21.27
CA HIS A 57 10.87 -6.91 -20.09
C HIS A 57 10.81 -6.04 -18.82
N VAL A 58 10.47 -6.65 -17.69
CA VAL A 58 10.58 -6.03 -16.36
C VAL A 58 11.46 -6.89 -15.47
N THR A 59 12.56 -6.33 -15.00
CA THR A 59 13.41 -6.92 -13.96
C THR A 59 13.06 -6.26 -12.63
N ALA A 60 12.60 -7.05 -11.67
CA ALA A 60 12.31 -6.58 -10.31
C ALA A 60 13.43 -7.04 -9.36
N ILE A 61 14.03 -6.11 -8.63
CA ILE A 61 15.11 -6.40 -7.67
C ILE A 61 14.78 -5.84 -6.29
N ASP A 62 15.14 -6.57 -5.24
CA ASP A 62 15.03 -6.07 -3.87
C ASP A 62 16.11 -6.70 -3.01
N LEU A 63 16.66 -5.90 -2.10
CA LEU A 63 17.60 -6.38 -1.10
C LEU A 63 16.91 -7.34 -0.12
N ASN A 64 15.64 -7.10 0.20
CA ASN A 64 14.85 -7.95 1.06
C ASN A 64 14.23 -9.11 0.24
N PRO A 65 14.67 -10.37 0.44
CA PRO A 65 14.14 -11.50 -0.32
C PRO A 65 12.63 -11.72 -0.09
N VAL A 66 12.08 -11.31 1.05
CA VAL A 66 10.63 -11.42 1.33
C VAL A 66 9.81 -10.56 0.38
N GLN A 67 10.32 -9.40 -0.03
CA GLN A 67 9.67 -8.52 -1.01
C GLN A 67 9.62 -9.17 -2.39
N ASN A 68 10.72 -9.83 -2.79
CA ASN A 68 10.75 -10.64 -4.02
C ASN A 68 9.78 -11.82 -3.93
N GLN A 69 9.73 -12.52 -2.79
CA GLN A 69 8.78 -13.61 -2.59
C GLN A 69 7.32 -13.14 -2.65
N LEU A 70 6.98 -11.95 -2.15
CA LEU A 70 5.64 -11.39 -2.27
C LEU A 70 5.26 -11.16 -3.75
N LEU A 71 6.19 -10.64 -4.55
CA LEU A 71 5.97 -10.49 -5.99
C LEU A 71 5.79 -11.86 -6.67
N LEU A 72 6.59 -12.87 -6.32
CA LEU A 72 6.46 -14.23 -6.83
C LEU A 72 5.11 -14.86 -6.47
N LEU A 73 4.63 -14.67 -5.23
CA LEU A 73 3.29 -15.09 -4.80
C LEU A 73 2.21 -14.44 -5.66
N LYS A 74 2.24 -13.11 -5.79
CA LYS A 74 1.27 -12.36 -6.61
C LYS A 74 1.30 -12.82 -8.07
N ARG A 75 2.48 -13.06 -8.62
CA ARG A 75 2.66 -13.58 -9.98
C ARG A 75 2.03 -14.96 -10.15
N HIS A 76 2.28 -15.88 -9.23
CA HIS A 76 1.69 -17.23 -9.24
C HIS A 76 0.16 -17.16 -9.18
N VAL A 77 -0.39 -16.33 -8.29
CA VAL A 77 -1.84 -16.13 -8.18
C VAL A 77 -2.43 -15.57 -9.48
N ILE A 78 -1.82 -14.57 -10.09
CA ILE A 78 -2.31 -14.00 -11.36
C ILE A 78 -2.25 -15.01 -12.51
N ARG A 79 -1.19 -15.84 -12.56
CA ARG A 79 -1.02 -16.86 -13.61
C ARG A 79 -2.00 -18.01 -13.48
N CYS A 80 -2.26 -18.46 -12.26
CA CYS A 80 -2.89 -19.77 -12.02
C CYS A 80 -4.30 -19.69 -11.42
N HIS A 81 -4.75 -18.51 -10.97
CA HIS A 81 -6.00 -18.37 -10.23
C HIS A 81 -6.90 -17.24 -10.78
N PRO A 82 -8.22 -17.32 -10.57
CA PRO A 82 -9.13 -16.22 -10.85
C PRO A 82 -8.80 -14.94 -10.05
N PRO A 83 -9.17 -13.75 -10.54
CA PRO A 83 -8.89 -12.46 -9.87
C PRO A 83 -9.43 -12.38 -8.43
N GLY A 84 -10.47 -13.14 -8.10
CA GLY A 84 -11.03 -13.23 -6.76
C GLY A 84 -10.04 -13.74 -5.71
N VAL A 85 -9.11 -14.63 -6.08
CA VAL A 85 -8.11 -15.18 -5.16
C VAL A 85 -7.12 -14.09 -4.75
N LEU A 86 -6.56 -13.34 -5.71
CA LEU A 86 -5.67 -12.21 -5.38
C LEU A 86 -6.39 -11.17 -4.53
N ARG A 87 -7.63 -10.83 -4.89
CA ARG A 87 -8.44 -9.86 -4.12
C ARG A 87 -8.65 -10.32 -2.67
N GLY A 88 -8.93 -11.61 -2.47
CA GLY A 88 -9.06 -12.22 -1.15
C GLY A 88 -7.76 -12.13 -0.35
N LEU A 89 -6.64 -12.60 -0.91
CA LEU A 89 -5.33 -12.57 -0.25
C LEU A 89 -4.87 -11.14 0.12
N LEU A 90 -5.22 -10.15 -0.69
CA LEU A 90 -4.92 -8.75 -0.41
C LEU A 90 -5.72 -8.17 0.78
N GLY A 91 -6.78 -8.84 1.23
CA GLY A 91 -7.65 -8.35 2.32
C GLY A 91 -8.79 -7.45 1.85
N LEU A 92 -8.97 -7.27 0.55
CA LEU A 92 -9.96 -6.35 -0.05
C LEU A 92 -11.41 -6.85 0.01
N ALA A 93 -11.62 -8.06 0.52
CA ALA A 93 -12.92 -8.70 0.71
C ALA A 93 -13.11 -9.24 2.14
N GLY A 94 -12.29 -8.79 3.08
CA GLY A 94 -12.35 -9.15 4.50
C GLY A 94 -11.70 -10.49 4.85
N PRO A 95 -11.54 -10.80 6.15
CA PRO A 95 -10.78 -11.95 6.63
C PRO A 95 -11.28 -13.32 6.14
N GLN A 96 -12.60 -13.49 6.02
CA GLN A 96 -13.17 -14.74 5.49
C GLN A 96 -12.71 -15.00 4.05
N ALA A 97 -12.64 -13.97 3.22
CA ALA A 97 -12.14 -14.09 1.85
C ALA A 97 -10.63 -14.38 1.81
N VAL A 98 -9.85 -13.92 2.78
CA VAL A 98 -8.43 -14.29 2.93
C VAL A 98 -8.31 -15.79 3.18
N THR A 99 -9.10 -16.35 4.11
CA THR A 99 -9.11 -17.79 4.40
C THR A 99 -9.46 -18.62 3.17
N LEU A 100 -10.53 -18.25 2.46
CA LEU A 100 -10.96 -18.96 1.24
C LEU A 100 -9.91 -18.85 0.13
N ALA A 101 -9.32 -17.68 -0.07
CA ALA A 101 -8.30 -17.48 -1.07
C ALA A 101 -7.01 -18.26 -0.74
N TRP A 102 -6.64 -18.35 0.55
CA TRP A 102 -5.52 -19.18 1.00
C TRP A 102 -5.79 -20.67 0.77
N GLN A 103 -6.99 -21.16 1.08
CA GLN A 103 -7.38 -22.56 0.82
C GLN A 103 -7.29 -22.92 -0.67
N ALA A 104 -7.66 -22.00 -1.57
CA ALA A 104 -7.51 -22.20 -3.01
C ALA A 104 -6.03 -22.17 -3.47
N LEU A 105 -5.24 -21.25 -2.92
CA LEU A 105 -3.85 -21.04 -3.33
C LEU A 105 -2.91 -22.15 -2.80
N ALA A 106 -3.01 -22.52 -1.53
CA ALA A 106 -2.03 -23.33 -0.83
C ALA A 106 -1.67 -24.65 -1.54
N PRO A 107 -2.62 -25.43 -2.10
CA PRO A 107 -2.31 -26.69 -2.81
C PRO A 107 -1.49 -26.49 -4.08
N THR A 108 -1.42 -25.27 -4.62
CA THR A 108 -0.73 -24.95 -5.87
C THR A 108 0.68 -24.41 -5.67
N LEU A 109 1.11 -24.22 -4.40
CA LEU A 109 2.42 -23.70 -4.05
C LEU A 109 3.41 -24.85 -3.74
N PRO A 110 4.70 -24.72 -4.12
CA PRO A 110 5.72 -25.63 -3.66
C PRO A 110 5.87 -25.59 -2.12
N ASP A 111 6.41 -26.66 -1.55
CA ASP A 111 6.42 -26.88 -0.11
C ASP A 111 7.10 -25.77 0.73
N PRO A 112 8.25 -25.21 0.33
CA PRO A 112 8.89 -24.11 1.08
C PRO A 112 8.01 -22.86 1.13
N GLU A 113 7.47 -22.43 -0.01
CA GLU A 113 6.63 -21.25 -0.15
C GLU A 113 5.32 -21.44 0.60
N ARG A 114 4.70 -22.63 0.46
CA ARG A 114 3.46 -22.95 1.17
C ARG A 114 3.63 -22.83 2.68
N ARG A 115 4.74 -23.34 3.24
CA ARG A 115 5.02 -23.25 4.69
C ARG A 115 5.20 -21.81 5.16
N TYR A 116 5.96 -21.00 4.41
CA TYR A 116 6.14 -19.58 4.73
C TYR A 116 4.80 -18.83 4.72
N TRP A 117 4.03 -18.97 3.64
CA TRP A 117 2.76 -18.26 3.49
C TRP A 117 1.67 -18.77 4.43
N ALA A 118 1.70 -20.05 4.82
CA ALA A 118 0.80 -20.58 5.85
C ALA A 118 0.99 -19.84 7.20
N ALA A 119 2.25 -19.72 7.64
CA ALA A 119 2.58 -18.99 8.87
C ALA A 119 2.24 -17.49 8.75
N PHE A 120 2.47 -16.91 7.58
CA PHE A 120 2.11 -15.52 7.29
C PHE A 120 0.60 -15.27 7.40
N PHE A 121 -0.24 -16.04 6.69
CA PHE A 121 -1.69 -15.86 6.71
C PHE A 121 -2.31 -16.27 8.05
N GLY A 122 -1.68 -17.17 8.80
CA GLY A 122 -2.07 -17.47 10.18
C GLY A 122 -1.87 -16.28 11.14
N SER A 123 -0.81 -15.48 10.94
CA SER A 123 -0.53 -14.28 11.74
C SER A 123 -1.18 -13.00 11.20
N HIS A 124 -1.59 -12.99 9.92
CA HIS A 124 -2.18 -11.84 9.24
C HIS A 124 -3.55 -12.20 8.61
N PRO A 125 -4.58 -12.48 9.43
CA PRO A 125 -5.90 -12.88 8.93
C PRO A 125 -6.61 -11.77 8.14
N ALA A 126 -6.18 -10.51 8.30
CA ALA A 126 -6.68 -9.38 7.52
C ALA A 126 -6.12 -9.31 6.09
N GLY A 127 -5.15 -10.17 5.73
CA GLY A 127 -4.54 -10.23 4.40
C GLY A 127 -3.27 -9.41 4.26
N ILE A 128 -2.76 -9.36 3.03
CA ILE A 128 -1.43 -8.81 2.71
C ILE A 128 -1.33 -7.32 2.95
N LEU A 129 -2.33 -6.51 2.53
CA LEU A 129 -2.17 -5.06 2.42
C LEU A 129 -1.94 -4.35 3.76
N THR A 130 -2.35 -4.93 4.88
CA THR A 130 -2.11 -4.34 6.22
C THR A 130 -0.90 -4.97 6.93
N ALA A 131 -0.25 -5.96 6.33
CA ALA A 131 0.80 -6.76 6.97
C ALA A 131 2.21 -6.18 6.81
N GLY A 132 2.42 -5.24 5.89
CA GLY A 132 3.72 -4.60 5.77
C GLY A 132 4.00 -3.70 6.97
N ARG A 133 5.29 -3.57 7.33
CA ARG A 133 5.72 -2.77 8.48
C ARG A 133 5.23 -1.31 8.39
N LEU A 134 5.29 -0.69 7.21
CA LEU A 134 4.76 0.65 7.05
C LEU A 134 3.22 0.68 7.12
N GLU A 135 2.54 -0.24 6.43
CA GLU A 135 1.08 -0.25 6.34
C GLU A 135 0.41 -0.52 7.70
N SER A 136 0.93 -1.49 8.46
CA SER A 136 0.47 -1.78 9.83
C SER A 136 0.62 -0.57 10.76
N TYR A 137 1.70 0.21 10.61
CA TYR A 137 1.88 1.44 11.36
C TYR A 137 0.89 2.53 10.93
N VAL A 138 0.78 2.87 9.65
CA VAL A 138 -0.08 3.99 9.22
C VAL A 138 -1.57 3.71 9.45
N THR A 139 -2.02 2.48 9.20
CA THR A 139 -3.41 2.06 9.47
C THR A 139 -3.72 1.95 10.96
N GLY A 140 -2.70 1.95 11.82
CA GLY A 140 -2.83 2.01 13.26
C GLY A 140 -3.15 3.40 13.82
N PHE A 141 -3.14 4.46 13.01
CA PHE A 141 -3.40 5.83 13.49
C PHE A 141 -4.87 6.12 13.76
N LEU A 142 -5.77 5.88 12.78
CA LEU A 142 -7.19 6.24 12.94
C LEU A 142 -7.83 5.63 14.21
N PRO A 143 -7.55 4.38 14.59
CA PRO A 143 -8.08 3.79 15.83
C PRO A 143 -7.62 4.47 17.12
N THR A 144 -6.51 5.23 17.13
CA THR A 144 -6.07 5.97 18.33
C THR A 144 -6.90 7.21 18.61
N LEU A 145 -7.66 7.69 17.62
CA LEU A 145 -8.47 8.90 17.75
C LEU A 145 -9.80 8.59 18.47
N ALA A 146 -10.36 9.58 19.15
CA ALA A 146 -11.68 9.44 19.76
C ALA A 146 -12.76 9.14 18.70
N PRO A 147 -13.79 8.31 18.99
CA PRO A 147 -14.83 7.95 18.02
C PRO A 147 -15.50 9.13 17.27
N PRO A 148 -15.75 10.31 17.90
CA PRO A 148 -16.23 11.48 17.18
C PRO A 148 -15.28 11.96 16.07
N ILE A 149 -13.97 12.00 16.34
CA ILE A 149 -12.96 12.40 15.37
C ILE A 149 -12.86 11.37 14.25
N GLN A 150 -12.92 10.07 14.56
CA GLN A 150 -12.94 9.03 13.53
C GLN A 150 -14.12 9.20 12.57
N ARG A 151 -15.31 9.51 13.08
CA ARG A 151 -16.49 9.82 12.24
C ARG A 151 -16.27 11.09 11.41
N GLN A 152 -15.64 12.11 11.98
CA GLN A 152 -15.33 13.35 11.25
C GLN A 152 -14.33 13.12 10.10
N VAL A 153 -13.32 12.28 10.29
CA VAL A 153 -12.38 11.86 9.24
C VAL A 153 -13.12 11.08 8.15
N ARG A 154 -13.99 10.12 8.51
CA ARG A 154 -14.80 9.36 7.54
C ARG A 154 -15.74 10.26 6.73
N ARG A 155 -16.27 11.35 7.32
CA ARG A 155 -17.14 12.31 6.63
C ARG A 155 -16.46 13.00 5.44
N LEU A 156 -15.13 13.10 5.42
CA LEU A 156 -14.40 13.65 4.27
C LEU A 156 -14.69 12.89 2.95
N LEU A 157 -15.08 11.62 3.02
CA LEU A 157 -15.44 10.81 1.85
C LEU A 157 -16.76 11.24 1.18
N GLN A 158 -17.54 12.10 1.82
CA GLN A 158 -18.88 12.49 1.38
C GLN A 158 -18.91 13.80 0.58
N PHE A 159 -17.79 14.49 0.42
CA PHE A 159 -17.75 15.78 -0.28
C PHE A 159 -17.46 15.62 -1.78
N ASP A 160 -18.17 16.40 -2.60
CA ASP A 160 -18.03 16.44 -4.05
C ASP A 160 -17.03 17.48 -4.56
N THR A 161 -16.65 18.46 -3.73
CA THR A 161 -15.72 19.53 -4.13
C THR A 161 -14.61 19.72 -3.10
N VAL A 162 -13.42 20.05 -3.60
CA VAL A 162 -12.23 20.30 -2.76
C VAL A 162 -12.46 21.49 -1.83
N ALA A 163 -13.13 22.55 -2.31
CA ALA A 163 -13.42 23.73 -1.51
C ALA A 163 -14.25 23.41 -0.26
N VAL A 164 -15.36 22.67 -0.40
CA VAL A 164 -16.22 22.31 0.73
C VAL A 164 -15.53 21.29 1.65
N GLN A 165 -14.81 20.32 1.09
CA GLN A 165 -14.00 19.36 1.86
C GLN A 165 -12.97 20.07 2.73
N TYR A 166 -12.20 21.00 2.15
CA TYR A 166 -11.15 21.71 2.86
C TYR A 166 -11.72 22.66 3.92
N ALA A 167 -12.80 23.37 3.60
CA ALA A 167 -13.50 24.20 4.58
C ALA A 167 -13.99 23.37 5.78
N TYR A 168 -14.58 22.21 5.52
CA TYR A 168 -14.98 21.28 6.58
C TYR A 168 -13.78 20.79 7.40
N PHE A 169 -12.67 20.42 6.75
CA PHE A 169 -11.46 19.98 7.45
C PHE A 169 -10.96 21.06 8.43
N VAL A 170 -10.82 22.31 7.96
CA VAL A 170 -10.37 23.43 8.81
C VAL A 170 -11.36 23.72 9.94
N GLN A 171 -12.66 23.81 9.64
CA GLN A 171 -13.66 24.21 10.64
C GLN A 171 -13.97 23.11 11.65
N VAL A 172 -13.86 21.84 11.26
CA VAL A 172 -14.31 20.71 12.09
C VAL A 172 -13.13 19.91 12.63
N LEU A 173 -12.21 19.46 11.79
CA LEU A 173 -11.11 18.60 12.24
C LEU A 173 -10.01 19.41 12.94
N GLU A 174 -9.61 20.57 12.41
CA GLU A 174 -8.59 21.41 13.08
C GLU A 174 -9.09 22.09 14.36
N ALA A 175 -10.41 22.14 14.57
CA ALA A 175 -11.00 22.57 15.83
C ALA A 175 -10.99 21.46 16.92
N THR A 176 -10.48 20.27 16.60
CA THR A 176 -10.30 19.16 17.54
C THR A 176 -8.82 18.88 17.81
N SER A 177 -8.54 17.91 18.70
CA SER A 177 -7.19 17.41 18.96
C SER A 177 -6.58 16.56 17.82
N PHE A 178 -7.16 16.60 16.61
CA PHE A 178 -6.71 15.81 15.47
C PHE A 178 -5.29 16.19 15.04
N ARG A 179 -4.96 17.49 15.01
CA ARG A 179 -3.64 17.98 14.61
C ARG A 179 -2.56 17.49 15.56
N GLU A 180 -2.75 17.73 16.85
CA GLU A 180 -1.78 17.39 17.89
C GLU A 180 -1.54 15.88 17.90
N GLN A 181 -2.60 15.07 17.79
CA GLN A 181 -2.48 13.62 17.73
C GLN A 181 -1.79 13.13 16.46
N PHE A 182 -2.09 13.72 15.29
CA PHE A 182 -1.40 13.37 14.04
C PHE A 182 0.09 13.70 14.14
N VAL A 183 0.42 14.91 14.58
CA VAL A 183 1.81 15.37 14.71
C VAL A 183 2.59 14.50 15.70
N ALA A 184 1.98 14.15 16.84
CA ALA A 184 2.62 13.27 17.83
C ALA A 184 2.78 11.84 17.30
N TYR A 185 1.76 11.28 16.63
CA TYR A 185 1.80 9.91 16.14
C TYR A 185 2.88 9.73 15.07
N PHE A 186 3.05 10.70 14.18
CA PHE A 186 4.01 10.66 13.07
C PHE A 186 5.30 11.45 13.34
N ASP A 187 5.64 11.68 14.60
CA ASP A 187 6.96 12.21 14.96
C ASP A 187 8.09 11.24 14.60
N ALA A 188 9.34 11.73 14.64
CA ALA A 188 10.50 10.93 14.23
C ALA A 188 10.67 9.65 15.07
N ALA A 189 10.32 9.70 16.37
CA ALA A 189 10.47 8.58 17.28
C ALA A 189 9.46 7.46 16.96
N ASN A 190 8.18 7.80 16.76
CA ASN A 190 7.13 6.84 16.47
C ASN A 190 7.20 6.32 15.04
N LEU A 191 7.66 7.14 14.09
CA LEU A 191 7.85 6.73 12.70
C LEU A 191 8.87 5.60 12.56
N SER A 192 9.78 5.45 13.52
CA SER A 192 10.70 4.30 13.59
C SER A 192 9.97 2.94 13.64
N LYS A 193 8.71 2.91 14.08
CA LYS A 193 7.86 1.72 14.09
C LYS A 193 7.52 1.28 12.66
N GLY A 194 7.26 2.23 11.76
CA GLY A 194 6.94 1.97 10.35
C GLY A 194 8.15 1.99 9.40
N ARG A 195 9.16 2.82 9.65
CA ARG A 195 10.32 3.05 8.76
C ARG A 195 11.63 3.06 9.53
N ASP A 196 12.74 2.78 8.85
CA ASP A 196 14.06 2.92 9.48
C ASP A 196 14.40 4.42 9.62
N PRO A 197 14.80 4.91 10.82
CA PRO A 197 15.18 6.31 11.02
C PRO A 197 16.26 6.81 10.06
N ARG A 198 17.15 5.93 9.58
CA ARG A 198 18.22 6.29 8.63
C ARG A 198 17.67 6.78 7.29
N LEU A 199 16.43 6.42 6.93
CA LEU A 199 15.77 6.91 5.72
C LEU A 199 15.51 8.43 5.75
N PHE A 200 15.57 9.05 6.93
CA PHE A 200 15.36 10.50 7.09
C PHE A 200 16.67 11.29 7.11
N ARG A 201 17.83 10.64 7.04
CA ARG A 201 19.15 11.30 7.11
C ARG A 201 19.32 12.43 6.09
N TYR A 202 18.73 12.27 4.90
CA TYR A 202 18.80 13.23 3.80
C TYR A 202 17.45 13.89 3.49
N ALA A 203 16.46 13.74 4.36
CA ALA A 203 15.17 14.38 4.19
C ALA A 203 15.27 15.85 4.63
N THR A 204 15.01 16.78 3.70
CA THR A 204 14.93 18.22 3.98
C THR A 204 13.80 18.56 4.94
N GLU A 205 12.71 17.80 4.88
CA GLU A 205 11.54 17.91 5.74
C GLU A 205 11.14 16.52 6.23
N SER A 206 10.99 16.36 7.54
CA SER A 206 10.56 15.10 8.16
C SER A 206 9.83 15.33 9.47
N GLY A 207 9.02 14.36 9.87
CA GLY A 207 8.30 14.35 11.13
C GLY A 207 6.89 14.90 11.05
N GLY A 208 6.19 14.78 12.17
CA GLY A 208 4.76 15.07 12.33
C GLY A 208 4.29 16.38 11.69
N PRO A 209 4.94 17.54 11.96
CA PRO A 209 4.50 18.82 11.41
C PRO A 209 4.57 18.84 9.87
N ALA A 210 5.67 18.37 9.28
CA ALA A 210 5.84 18.33 7.83
C ALA A 210 4.81 17.40 7.16
N PHE A 211 4.54 16.24 7.76
CA PHE A 211 3.51 15.33 7.24
C PHE A 211 2.10 15.89 7.39
N TYR A 212 1.83 16.65 8.47
CA TYR A 212 0.54 17.31 8.65
C TYR A 212 0.31 18.39 7.61
N GLU A 213 1.32 19.20 7.27
CA GLU A 213 1.20 20.17 6.18
C GLU A 213 0.97 19.49 4.82
N ARG A 214 1.60 18.34 4.56
CA ARG A 214 1.31 17.54 3.35
C ARG A 214 -0.11 16.98 3.32
N LEU A 215 -0.66 16.59 4.48
CA LEU A 215 -2.06 16.20 4.61
C LEU A 215 -2.99 17.39 4.33
N ARG A 216 -2.70 18.56 4.91
CA ARG A 216 -3.44 19.81 4.65
C ARG A 216 -3.42 20.15 3.15
N GLU A 217 -2.25 20.06 2.52
CA GLU A 217 -2.10 20.28 1.08
C GLU A 217 -2.98 19.34 0.27
N THR A 218 -2.89 18.04 0.55
CA THR A 218 -3.66 17.01 -0.14
C THR A 218 -5.16 17.28 -0.01
N LEU A 219 -5.64 17.66 1.18
CA LEU A 219 -7.04 18.01 1.40
C LEU A 219 -7.48 19.30 0.70
N ARG A 220 -6.53 20.19 0.41
CA ARG A 220 -6.72 21.47 -0.29
C ARG A 220 -6.68 21.35 -1.81
N THR A 221 -6.09 20.29 -2.36
CA THR A 221 -5.94 20.12 -3.82
C THR A 221 -6.65 18.90 -4.39
N GLU A 222 -6.94 17.89 -3.58
CA GLU A 222 -7.48 16.61 -4.03
C GLU A 222 -8.75 16.22 -3.27
N LEU A 223 -9.69 15.59 -3.97
CA LEU A 223 -10.85 14.95 -3.34
C LEU A 223 -10.43 13.62 -2.72
N VAL A 224 -10.61 13.46 -1.41
CA VAL A 224 -10.18 12.24 -0.72
C VAL A 224 -11.05 11.03 -1.07
N ARG A 225 -12.30 11.27 -1.48
CA ARG A 225 -13.22 10.20 -1.91
C ARG A 225 -12.68 9.41 -3.11
N THR A 226 -11.89 10.05 -3.96
CA THR A 226 -11.25 9.45 -5.15
C THR A 226 -9.74 9.21 -4.96
N ASN A 227 -9.20 9.45 -3.77
CA ASN A 227 -7.79 9.28 -3.48
C ASN A 227 -7.52 7.93 -2.79
N PHE A 228 -6.89 7.01 -3.51
CA PHE A 228 -6.52 5.70 -2.99
C PHE A 228 -5.64 5.77 -1.74
N PHE A 229 -4.58 6.57 -1.77
CA PHE A 229 -3.61 6.62 -0.67
C PHE A 229 -4.20 7.20 0.60
N PHE A 230 -5.01 8.27 0.50
CA PHE A 230 -5.70 8.82 1.67
C PHE A 230 -6.62 7.76 2.28
N ARG A 231 -7.45 7.11 1.44
CA ARG A 231 -8.40 6.12 1.92
C ARG A 231 -7.70 4.93 2.56
N PHE A 232 -6.66 4.41 1.92
CA PHE A 232 -5.90 3.30 2.45
C PHE A 232 -5.17 3.68 3.75
N PHE A 233 -4.57 4.86 3.81
CA PHE A 233 -3.86 5.34 5.00
C PHE A 233 -4.77 5.39 6.23
N PHE A 234 -5.98 5.94 6.09
CA PHE A 234 -6.89 6.10 7.23
C PHE A 234 -7.77 4.87 7.49
N PHE A 235 -8.25 4.19 6.44
CA PHE A 235 -9.29 3.16 6.55
C PHE A 235 -8.80 1.76 6.16
N GLY A 236 -7.53 1.62 5.76
CA GLY A 236 -6.98 0.36 5.27
C GLY A 236 -7.69 -0.15 4.01
N PRO A 237 -7.79 -1.48 3.82
CA PRO A 237 -8.50 -2.06 2.67
C PRO A 237 -10.03 -1.98 2.80
N GLU A 238 -10.55 -1.51 3.94
CA GLU A 238 -11.98 -1.36 4.21
C GLU A 238 -12.58 -0.31 3.26
N VAL A 239 -13.71 -0.64 2.62
CA VAL A 239 -14.46 0.31 1.80
C VAL A 239 -13.62 0.94 0.67
N LEU A 240 -12.82 0.16 -0.07
CA LEU A 240 -12.13 0.64 -1.28
C LEU A 240 -12.88 0.22 -2.57
N PRO A 241 -13.43 1.18 -3.33
CA PRO A 241 -13.96 0.92 -4.66
C PRO A 241 -12.87 0.34 -5.55
N GLU A 242 -13.23 -0.66 -6.35
CA GLU A 242 -12.29 -1.32 -7.25
C GLU A 242 -11.62 -0.33 -8.23
N THR A 243 -12.36 0.69 -8.67
CA THR A 243 -11.87 1.75 -9.57
C THR A 243 -10.76 2.61 -8.98
N LEU A 244 -10.59 2.63 -7.66
CA LEU A 244 -9.51 3.36 -6.98
C LEU A 244 -8.28 2.51 -6.73
N LEU A 245 -8.37 1.19 -6.86
CA LEU A 245 -7.21 0.33 -6.62
C LEU A 245 -6.13 0.61 -7.68
N PRO A 246 -4.84 0.39 -7.36
CA PRO A 246 -3.79 0.33 -8.37
C PRO A 246 -4.23 -0.54 -9.56
N PRO A 247 -3.94 -0.15 -10.81
CA PRO A 247 -4.41 -0.88 -12.00
C PRO A 247 -4.11 -2.37 -11.94
N CYS A 248 -2.95 -2.76 -11.42
CA CYS A 248 -2.58 -4.17 -11.26
C CYS A 248 -3.47 -5.00 -10.32
N TYR A 249 -4.34 -4.37 -9.52
CA TYR A 249 -5.31 -5.01 -8.64
C TYR A 249 -6.76 -4.89 -9.10
N GLN A 250 -7.01 -4.25 -10.24
CA GLN A 250 -8.35 -4.15 -10.81
C GLN A 250 -8.64 -5.39 -11.67
N ARG A 251 -9.85 -5.97 -11.55
CA ARG A 251 -10.25 -7.19 -12.27
C ARG A 251 -10.13 -7.02 -13.78
N GLN A 252 -10.45 -5.83 -14.30
CA GLN A 252 -10.37 -5.52 -15.73
C GLN A 252 -8.97 -5.69 -16.33
N HIS A 253 -7.92 -5.65 -15.51
CA HIS A 253 -6.53 -5.75 -15.94
C HIS A 253 -5.92 -7.15 -15.72
N HIS A 254 -6.66 -8.07 -15.10
CA HIS A 254 -6.13 -9.37 -14.69
C HIS A 254 -5.68 -10.23 -15.87
N GLU A 255 -6.51 -10.38 -16.92
CA GLU A 255 -6.16 -11.18 -18.10
C GLU A 255 -4.95 -10.61 -18.85
N ARG A 256 -4.88 -9.28 -18.99
CA ARG A 256 -3.74 -8.60 -19.60
C ARG A 256 -2.46 -8.87 -18.80
N LEU A 257 -2.51 -8.77 -17.47
CA LEU A 257 -1.36 -9.12 -16.63
C LEU A 257 -0.96 -10.58 -16.79
N ARG A 258 -1.94 -11.50 -16.81
CA ARG A 258 -1.66 -12.93 -16.99
C ARG A 258 -0.91 -13.22 -18.29
N GLN A 259 -1.26 -12.54 -19.39
CA GLN A 259 -0.59 -12.69 -20.68
C GLN A 259 0.84 -12.12 -20.70
N GLN A 260 1.14 -11.17 -19.83
CA GLN A 260 2.44 -10.49 -19.74
C GLN A 260 3.41 -11.18 -18.77
N LEU A 261 2.97 -12.22 -18.06
CA LEU A 261 3.71 -12.91 -16.98
C LEU A 261 4.19 -14.31 -17.36
#